data_AF-A0A7J4IB53-F1
#
_entry.id   AF-A0A7J4IB53-F1
#
_cell.length_a   1.000
_cell.length_b   1.000
_cell.length_c   1.000
_cell.angle_alpha   90.00
_cell.angle_beta   90.00
_cell.angle_gamma   90.00
#
_symmetry.space_group_name_H-M   'P 1'
#
loop_
_entity.id
_entity.type
_entity.pdbx_description
1 polymer ?
#
loop_
_entity_poly.entity_id
_entity_poly.type
_entity_poly.pdbx_seq_one_letter_code
_entity_poly.pdbx_strand_id
1 'polypeptide(L)'
;MKQQDIKVTFRAMTLKDYDAVIALWKKGNIPYRPQGCDSRKNIAAQLKQPACHFLVAVTDKTIIGAIVGTHDGRKGWINRLVVAPSYRKKGIAKGLVEEVEHHFSAQGIDIV
;
A
#
# COMPACT_ATOMS: atom_id res chain seq x y z
N MET A 1 8.43 -6.00 29.15
CA MET A 1 8.85 -4.91 28.25
C MET A 1 7.60 -4.24 27.72
N LYS A 2 7.35 -2.97 28.06
CA LYS A 2 6.16 -2.24 27.59
C LYS A 2 6.30 -1.99 26.09
N GLN A 3 5.40 -2.54 25.31
CA GLN A 3 5.30 -2.29 23.87
C GLN A 3 4.95 -0.80 23.72
N GLN A 4 5.88 0.02 23.22
CA GLN A 4 5.57 1.40 22.87
C GLN A 4 4.53 1.34 21.75
N ASP A 5 3.33 1.88 22.01
CA ASP A 5 2.27 2.00 21.02
C ASP A 5 2.72 2.96 19.92
N ILE A 6 3.14 2.39 18.79
CA ILE A 6 3.51 3.17 17.61
C ILE A 6 2.21 3.64 16.98
N LYS A 7 2.01 4.96 16.94
CA LYS A 7 0.84 5.56 16.28
C LYS A 7 1.02 5.50 14.77
N VAL A 8 0.32 4.56 14.14
CA VAL A 8 0.31 4.39 12.69
C VAL A 8 -0.94 5.03 12.09
N THR A 9 -0.77 5.82 11.04
CA THR A 9 -1.88 6.35 10.23
C THR A 9 -1.82 5.77 8.82
N PHE A 10 -2.97 5.37 8.28
CA PHE A 10 -3.11 4.95 6.88
C PHE A 10 -3.63 6.12 6.05
N ARG A 11 -3.10 6.28 4.84
CA ARG A 11 -3.59 7.29 3.88
C ARG A 11 -3.34 6.86 2.46
N ALA A 12 -4.08 7.48 1.53
CA ALA A 12 -3.80 7.36 0.10
C ALA A 12 -2.35 7.78 -0.22
N MET A 13 -1.72 6.97 -1.07
CA MET A 13 -0.43 7.29 -1.67
C MET A 13 -0.62 8.44 -2.67
N THR A 14 0.33 9.37 -2.67
CA THR A 14 0.44 10.41 -3.69
C THR A 14 1.68 10.18 -4.54
N LEU A 15 1.78 10.85 -5.69
CA LEU A 15 2.98 10.75 -6.53
C LEU A 15 4.26 11.23 -5.80
N LYS A 16 4.13 12.09 -4.78
CA LYS A 16 5.25 12.54 -3.95
C LYS A 16 5.87 11.41 -3.12
N ASP A 17 5.08 10.37 -2.82
CA ASP A 17 5.51 9.23 -2.03
C ASP A 17 6.23 8.16 -2.87
N TYR A 18 6.24 8.28 -4.20
CA TYR A 18 6.76 7.27 -5.14
C TYR A 18 8.16 6.80 -4.75
N ASP A 19 9.10 7.73 -4.59
CA ASP A 19 10.50 7.38 -4.35
C ASP A 19 10.69 6.65 -3.00
N ALA A 20 9.91 7.05 -1.98
CA ALA A 20 9.91 6.40 -0.67
C ALA A 20 9.29 5.00 -0.70
N VAL A 21 8.20 4.80 -1.46
CA VAL A 21 7.55 3.49 -1.64
C VAL A 21 8.45 2.53 -2.42
N ILE A 22 9.12 2.99 -3.50
CA ILE A 22 10.10 2.17 -4.23
C ILE A 22 11.27 1.75 -3.32
N ALA A 23 11.78 2.68 -2.51
CA ALA A 23 12.82 2.36 -1.52
C ALA A 23 12.34 1.31 -0.51
N LEU A 24 11.09 1.41 -0.05
CA LEU A 24 10.48 0.44 0.84
C LEU A 24 10.29 -0.94 0.19
N TRP A 25 9.84 -1.01 -1.07
CA TRP A 25 9.74 -2.25 -1.83
C TRP A 25 11.10 -2.94 -1.95
N LYS A 26 12.15 -2.19 -2.29
CA LYS A 26 13.53 -2.72 -2.32
C LYS A 26 13.94 -3.29 -0.96
N LYS A 27 13.74 -2.53 0.13
CA LYS A 27 14.06 -2.97 1.50
C LYS A 27 13.25 -4.20 1.93
N GLY A 28 12.03 -4.33 1.41
CA GLY A 28 11.13 -5.45 1.67
C GLY A 28 11.32 -6.64 0.74
N ASN A 29 12.27 -6.60 -0.20
CA ASN A 29 12.45 -7.60 -1.26
C ASN A 29 11.19 -7.84 -2.12
N ILE A 30 10.39 -6.80 -2.35
CA ILE A 30 9.25 -6.87 -3.27
C ILE A 30 9.76 -6.68 -4.71
N PRO A 31 9.56 -7.67 -5.60
CA PRO A 31 9.98 -7.54 -7.00
C PRO A 31 9.12 -6.49 -7.70
N TYR A 32 9.73 -5.48 -8.32
CA TYR A 32 9.01 -4.43 -9.04
C TYR A 32 9.65 -4.16 -10.41
N ARG A 33 8.89 -3.55 -11.32
CA ARG A 33 9.24 -3.30 -12.73
C ARG A 33 9.38 -1.81 -13.01
N PRO A 34 10.56 -1.19 -12.76
CA PRO A 34 10.74 0.26 -12.90
C PRO A 34 10.54 0.81 -14.32
N GLN A 35 10.76 -0.02 -15.35
CA GLN A 35 10.50 0.33 -16.75
C GLN A 35 9.12 -0.15 -17.23
N GLY A 36 8.30 -0.76 -16.36
CA GLY A 36 7.01 -1.35 -16.67
C GLY A 36 5.87 -0.73 -15.86
N CYS A 37 4.97 -1.56 -15.34
CA CYS A 37 3.79 -1.15 -14.57
C CYS A 37 4.12 -0.29 -13.34
N ASP A 38 5.32 -0.44 -12.76
CA ASP A 38 5.75 0.31 -11.58
C ASP A 38 6.59 1.55 -11.91
N SER A 39 6.70 1.92 -13.19
CA SER A 39 7.33 3.18 -13.57
C SER A 39 6.57 4.37 -12.98
N ARG A 40 7.28 5.46 -12.70
CA ARG A 40 6.67 6.69 -12.16
C ARG A 40 5.50 7.20 -13.00
N LYS A 41 5.62 7.11 -14.32
CA LYS A 41 4.55 7.47 -15.27
C LYS A 41 3.33 6.56 -15.11
N ASN A 42 3.53 5.25 -15.03
CA ASN A 42 2.41 4.30 -14.94
C ASN A 42 1.76 4.31 -13.56
N ILE A 43 2.52 4.48 -12.47
CA ILE A 43 1.93 4.68 -11.14
C ILE A 43 1.14 5.98 -11.10
N ALA A 44 1.65 7.08 -11.67
CA ALA A 44 0.90 8.34 -11.76
C ALA A 44 -0.41 8.21 -12.54
N ALA A 45 -0.47 7.34 -13.55
CA ALA A 45 -1.70 7.02 -14.26
C ALA A 45 -2.65 6.15 -13.43
N GLN A 46 -2.13 5.09 -12.79
CA GLN A 46 -2.91 4.19 -11.92
C GLN A 46 -3.52 4.91 -10.72
N LEU A 47 -2.81 5.85 -10.10
CA LEU A 47 -3.32 6.66 -8.98
C LEU A 47 -4.58 7.48 -9.33
N LYS A 48 -4.89 7.64 -10.61
CA LYS A 48 -6.10 8.34 -11.10
C LYS A 48 -7.23 7.38 -11.48
N GLN A 49 -6.98 6.08 -11.47
CA GLN A 49 -7.97 5.07 -11.85
C GLN A 49 -8.82 4.69 -10.63
N PRO A 50 -10.16 4.72 -10.72
CA PRO A 50 -11.03 4.27 -9.63
C PRO A 50 -10.77 2.81 -9.23
N ALA A 51 -10.42 1.98 -10.21
CA ALA A 51 -10.10 0.58 -10.04
C ALA A 51 -8.79 0.29 -9.31
N CYS A 52 -8.04 1.32 -8.92
CA CYS A 52 -6.72 1.23 -8.30
C CYS A 52 -6.73 1.92 -6.94
N HIS A 53 -6.25 1.24 -5.91
CA HIS A 53 -6.11 1.82 -4.58
C HIS A 53 -4.70 1.59 -4.02
N PHE A 54 -4.00 2.69 -3.77
CA PHE A 54 -2.64 2.69 -3.24
C PHE A 54 -2.67 3.34 -1.86
N LEU A 55 -2.28 2.59 -0.83
CA LEU A 55 -2.21 3.09 0.54
C LEU A 55 -0.80 2.99 1.09
N VAL A 56 -0.48 3.93 1.99
CA VAL A 56 0.76 3.93 2.77
C VAL A 56 0.43 3.97 4.26
N ALA A 57 1.19 3.20 5.04
CA ALA A 57 1.20 3.28 6.50
C ALA A 57 2.34 4.22 6.93
N VAL A 58 2.02 5.19 7.78
CA VAL A 58 2.94 6.26 8.19
C VAL A 58 3.04 6.33 9.71
N THR A 59 4.26 6.46 10.23
CA THR A 59 4.56 6.86 11.63
C THR A 59 5.59 7.98 11.59
N ASP A 60 5.44 9.02 12.39
CA ASP A 60 6.42 10.13 12.50
C ASP A 60 6.90 10.64 11.12
N LYS A 61 5.96 10.83 10.18
CA LYS A 61 6.19 11.23 8.77
C LYS A 61 6.98 10.24 7.91
N THR A 62 7.31 9.06 8.43
CA THR A 62 8.02 7.99 7.74
C THR A 62 7.03 6.97 7.19
N ILE A 63 7.13 6.64 5.91
CA ILE A 63 6.38 5.54 5.31
C ILE A 63 7.00 4.22 5.76
N ILE A 64 6.23 3.41 6.48
CA ILE A 64 6.66 2.13 7.07
C ILE A 64 5.94 0.93 6.46
N GLY A 65 4.91 1.17 5.65
CA GLY A 65 4.19 0.13 4.92
C GLY A 65 3.55 0.70 3.66
N ALA A 66 3.33 -0.16 2.67
CA ALA A 66 2.60 0.21 1.46
C ALA A 66 1.84 -1.01 0.92
N ILE A 67 0.66 -0.76 0.36
CA ILE A 67 -0.17 -1.76 -0.31
C ILE A 67 -0.71 -1.18 -1.63
N VAL A 68 -0.81 -2.05 -2.63
CA VAL A 68 -1.41 -1.74 -3.94
C VAL A 68 -2.51 -2.75 -4.21
N GLY A 69 -3.76 -2.29 -4.15
CA GLY A 69 -4.94 -3.03 -4.53
C GLY A 69 -5.43 -2.61 -5.91
N THR A 70 -5.97 -3.55 -6.68
CA THR A 70 -6.75 -3.25 -7.90
C THR A 70 -8.01 -4.10 -7.96
N HIS A 71 -9.03 -3.71 -8.71
CA HIS A 71 -10.18 -4.57 -9.00
C HIS A 71 -10.61 -4.52 -10.47
N ASP A 72 -11.36 -5.53 -10.91
CA ASP A 72 -11.92 -5.62 -12.27
C ASP A 72 -13.42 -5.27 -12.34
N GLY A 73 -14.03 -4.93 -11.20
CA GLY A 73 -15.47 -4.72 -11.08
C GLY A 73 -16.23 -5.89 -10.47
N ARG A 74 -15.56 -7.02 -10.25
CA ARG A 74 -16.12 -8.24 -9.64
C ARG A 74 -15.27 -8.75 -8.47
N LYS A 75 -13.94 -8.66 -8.58
CA LYS A 75 -12.99 -9.07 -7.55
C LYS A 75 -11.85 -8.06 -7.42
N GLY A 76 -11.31 -7.94 -6.22
CA GLY A 76 -10.08 -7.24 -5.91
C GLY A 76 -8.86 -8.16 -5.94
N TRP A 77 -7.69 -7.55 -6.00
CA TRP A 77 -6.39 -8.20 -5.87
C TRP A 77 -5.43 -7.32 -5.12
N ILE A 78 -4.68 -7.90 -4.20
CA ILE A 78 -3.49 -7.27 -3.62
C ILE A 78 -2.28 -7.58 -4.50
N ASN A 79 -1.85 -6.58 -5.27
CA ASN A 79 -0.70 -6.71 -6.17
C ASN A 79 0.63 -6.63 -5.43
N ARG A 80 0.69 -5.76 -4.42
CA ARG A 80 1.90 -5.49 -3.63
C ARG A 80 1.52 -5.20 -2.20
N LEU A 81 2.24 -5.81 -1.25
CA LEU A 81 2.13 -5.50 0.16
C LEU A 81 3.52 -5.57 0.80
N VAL A 82 3.90 -4.51 1.49
CA VAL A 82 5.17 -4.45 2.21
C VAL A 82 5.00 -3.77 3.55
N VAL A 83 5.72 -4.28 4.55
CA VAL A 83 5.97 -3.57 5.81
C VAL A 83 7.47 -3.58 6.05
N ALA A 84 8.01 -2.42 6.42
CA ALA A 84 9.41 -2.23 6.77
C ALA A 84 9.83 -3.28 7.82
N PRO A 85 10.98 -3.97 7.65
CA PRO A 85 11.39 -5.06 8.53
C PRO A 85 11.31 -4.76 10.04
N SER A 86 11.71 -3.56 10.45
CA SER A 86 11.69 -3.08 11.85
C SER A 86 10.27 -2.83 12.42
N TYR A 87 9.25 -2.84 11.57
CA TYR A 87 7.85 -2.58 11.92
C TYR A 87 6.95 -3.81 11.70
N ARG A 88 7.51 -4.96 11.31
CA ARG A 88 6.74 -6.22 11.16
C ARG A 88 6.26 -6.75 12.52
N LYS A 89 5.26 -7.65 12.48
CA LYS A 89 4.61 -8.27 13.66
C LYS A 89 3.93 -7.25 14.60
N LYS A 90 3.49 -6.12 14.06
CA LYS A 90 2.79 -5.03 14.78
C LYS A 90 1.40 -4.72 14.20
N GLY A 91 0.78 -5.67 13.48
CA GLY A 91 -0.55 -5.48 12.89
C GLY A 91 -0.65 -4.56 11.66
N ILE A 92 0.43 -3.87 11.25
CA ILE A 92 0.39 -2.91 10.13
C ILE A 92 -0.06 -3.51 8.81
N ALA A 93 0.42 -4.72 8.48
CA ALA A 93 0.02 -5.40 7.24
C ALA A 93 -1.48 -5.73 7.23
N LYS A 94 -2.03 -6.13 8.39
CA LYS A 94 -3.45 -6.40 8.57
C LYS A 94 -4.26 -5.12 8.36
N GLY A 95 -3.89 -4.02 9.01
CA GLY A 95 -4.58 -2.73 8.83
C GLY A 95 -4.54 -2.20 7.39
N LEU A 96 -3.42 -2.41 6.67
CA LEU A 96 -3.35 -2.06 5.24
C LEU A 96 -4.34 -2.87 4.39
N VAL A 97 -4.50 -4.16 4.68
CA VAL A 97 -5.44 -5.03 3.96
C VAL A 97 -6.88 -4.65 4.28
N GLU A 98 -7.21 -4.46 5.56
CA GLU A 98 -8.54 -4.05 6.00
C GLU A 98 -8.97 -2.73 5.33
N GLU A 99 -8.07 -1.75 5.21
CA GLU A 99 -8.37 -0.49 4.52
C GLU A 99 -8.62 -0.68 3.01
N VAL A 100 -7.89 -1.58 2.33
CA VAL A 100 -8.17 -1.90 0.91
C VAL A 100 -9.52 -2.60 0.77
N GLU A 101 -9.79 -3.59 1.63
CA GLU A 101 -11.06 -4.33 1.63
C GLU A 101 -12.25 -3.39 1.88
N HIS A 102 -12.15 -2.49 2.86
CA HIS A 102 -13.17 -1.47 3.11
C HIS A 102 -13.38 -0.55 1.90
N HIS A 103 -12.30 -0.09 1.28
CA HIS A 103 -12.38 0.77 0.10
C HIS A 103 -13.03 0.08 -1.11
N PHE A 104 -12.80 -1.22 -1.27
CA PHE A 104 -13.36 -2.03 -2.35
C PHE A 104 -14.80 -2.45 -2.08
N SER A 105 -15.14 -2.84 -0.85
CA SER A 105 -16.52 -3.15 -0.46
C SER A 105 -17.44 -1.92 -0.58
N ALA A 106 -16.93 -0.72 -0.29
CA ALA A 106 -17.66 0.53 -0.55
C ALA A 106 -18.00 0.77 -2.05
N GLN A 107 -17.37 0.03 -2.95
CA GLN A 107 -17.62 0.04 -4.40
C GLN A 107 -18.38 -1.22 -4.88
N GLY A 108 -18.83 -2.09 -3.95
CA GLY A 108 -19.50 -3.35 -4.26
C GLY A 108 -18.56 -4.51 -4.60
N ILE A 109 -17.27 -4.39 -4.28
CA ILE A 109 -16.25 -5.43 -4.50
C ILE A 109 -15.96 -6.13 -3.16
N ASP A 110 -16.72 -7.17 -2.86
CA ASP A 110 -16.65 -7.85 -1.54
C ASP A 110 -15.67 -9.02 -1.46
N ILE A 111 -14.97 -9.33 -2.56
CA ILE A 111 -13.96 -10.40 -2.63
C ILE A 111 -12.65 -9.80 -3.08
N VAL A 112 -11.60 -9.90 -2.26
CA VAL A 112 -10.25 -9.33 -2.48
C VAL A 112 -9.16 -10.38 -2.23
#